data_AF-A0A9J6C3A1-F1
#
_entry.id   AF-A0A9J6C3A1-F1
#
_cell.length_a   1.000
_cell.length_b   1.000
_cell.length_c   1.000
_cell.angle_alpha   90.00
_cell.angle_beta   90.00
_cell.angle_gamma   90.00
#
_symmetry.space_group_name_H-M   'P 1'
#
loop_
_entity.id
_entity.type
_entity.pdbx_description
1 polymer ?
#
loop_
_entity_poly.entity_id
_entity_poly.type
_entity_poly.pdbx_seq_one_letter_code
_entity_poly.pdbx_strand_id
1 'polypeptide(L)'
;MHDIYEGIAKKDISKCLKKFIDDKFITLESLNLIKQHFDYNELQLGNASKPILKSHIDQETLKMSASESKCFLELLPIMIGHLIPTNNHNWKLILTLLDISDIVMRTSFNEEVLIKLRESIHSYLKQYIKLFGETLRPKHHFMLHYEECIRKNGPLRYMMTFVFETKNREVKNIRKTAMRFNAFIEKHQKGFLEDTTYFKQIKISYNDLRASQYFNLLESILVDFEFNQNMFRCKHINHKKTTYKIG
;
A
#
# COMPACT_ATOMS: atom_id res chain seq x y z
N MET A 1 11.27 -1.42 -7.24
CA MET A 1 11.38 -2.57 -8.16
C MET A 1 10.13 -3.40 -7.95
N HIS A 2 9.06 -3.08 -8.67
CA HIS A 2 7.76 -3.74 -8.45
C HIS A 2 7.86 -5.26 -8.74
N ASP A 3 8.74 -5.67 -9.64
CA ASP A 3 8.95 -7.07 -9.96
C ASP A 3 9.45 -7.86 -8.74
N ILE A 4 10.55 -7.40 -8.12
CA ILE A 4 11.10 -8.05 -6.92
C ILE A 4 10.13 -7.93 -5.76
N TYR A 5 9.85 -6.72 -5.29
CA TYR A 5 9.19 -6.54 -3.99
C TYR A 5 7.68 -6.76 -4.02
N GLU A 6 7.01 -6.65 -5.17
CA GLU A 6 5.58 -6.95 -5.26
C GLU A 6 5.26 -8.33 -5.83
N GLY A 7 6.25 -9.04 -6.33
CA GLY A 7 6.04 -10.35 -6.94
C GLY A 7 6.97 -11.41 -6.40
N ILE A 8 8.23 -11.32 -6.78
CA ILE A 8 9.22 -12.38 -6.61
C ILE A 8 9.47 -12.64 -5.13
N ALA A 9 9.85 -11.60 -4.38
CA ALA A 9 10.12 -11.70 -2.95
C ALA A 9 8.93 -12.26 -2.16
N LYS A 10 7.72 -11.72 -2.36
CA LYS A 10 6.52 -12.16 -1.63
C LYS A 10 6.21 -13.64 -1.81
N LYS A 11 6.40 -14.17 -3.02
CA LYS A 11 6.08 -15.56 -3.32
C LYS A 11 7.23 -16.49 -2.95
N ASP A 12 8.45 -16.14 -3.30
CA ASP A 12 9.57 -17.07 -3.19
C ASP A 12 10.05 -17.17 -1.75
N ILE A 13 9.98 -16.07 -0.98
CA ILE A 13 10.16 -16.13 0.47
C ILE A 13 9.06 -16.99 1.09
N SER A 14 7.78 -16.86 0.67
CA SER A 14 6.70 -17.70 1.22
C SER A 14 6.96 -19.19 0.99
N LYS A 15 7.39 -19.57 -0.21
CA LYS A 15 7.75 -20.96 -0.54
C LYS A 15 8.92 -21.46 0.30
N CYS A 16 9.97 -20.66 0.48
CA CYS A 16 11.10 -21.02 1.31
C CYS A 16 10.68 -21.15 2.78
N LEU A 17 9.86 -20.22 3.30
CA LEU A 17 9.33 -20.30 4.66
C LEU A 17 8.49 -21.56 4.87
N LYS A 18 7.65 -21.92 3.90
CA LYS A 18 6.89 -23.18 3.93
C LYS A 18 7.82 -24.38 4.10
N LYS A 19 8.90 -24.45 3.30
CA LYS A 19 9.92 -25.50 3.43
C LYS A 19 10.60 -25.48 4.80
N PHE A 20 10.97 -24.32 5.34
CA PHE A 20 11.59 -24.25 6.66
C PHE A 20 10.66 -24.68 7.80
N ILE A 21 9.35 -24.46 7.65
CA ILE A 21 8.33 -24.93 8.59
C ILE A 21 8.14 -26.45 8.45
N ASP A 22 8.03 -26.96 7.23
CA ASP A 22 7.87 -28.39 6.94
C ASP A 22 9.08 -29.19 7.47
N ASP A 23 10.29 -28.67 7.26
CA ASP A 23 11.55 -29.25 7.74
C ASP A 23 11.80 -29.01 9.25
N LYS A 24 10.87 -28.31 9.94
CA LYS A 24 10.91 -28.00 11.38
C LYS A 24 12.10 -27.16 11.84
N PHE A 25 12.69 -26.36 10.96
CA PHE A 25 13.73 -25.40 11.36
C PHE A 25 13.14 -24.20 12.13
N ILE A 26 11.92 -23.79 11.78
CA ILE A 26 11.19 -22.70 12.43
C ILE A 26 9.70 -23.05 12.54
N THR A 27 8.96 -22.36 13.43
CA THR A 27 7.50 -22.39 13.42
C THR A 27 6.95 -21.03 12.96
N LEU A 28 5.71 -21.01 12.47
CA LEU A 28 5.06 -19.76 12.10
C LEU A 28 4.89 -18.83 13.31
N GLU A 29 4.62 -19.41 14.48
CA GLU A 29 4.51 -18.70 15.76
C GLU A 29 5.85 -18.08 16.15
N SER A 30 6.95 -18.84 16.11
CA SER A 30 8.28 -18.33 16.45
C SER A 30 8.71 -17.21 15.50
N LEU A 31 8.45 -17.35 14.20
CA LEU A 31 8.74 -16.31 13.21
C LEU A 31 7.95 -15.02 13.48
N ASN A 32 6.65 -15.14 13.79
CA ASN A 32 5.82 -13.97 14.10
C ASN A 32 6.23 -13.30 15.40
N LEU A 33 6.63 -14.08 16.42
CA LEU A 33 7.14 -13.56 17.67
C LEU A 33 8.44 -12.78 17.46
N ILE A 34 9.40 -13.35 16.71
CA ILE A 34 10.64 -12.67 16.33
C ILE A 34 10.32 -11.38 15.59
N LYS A 35 9.46 -11.42 14.58
CA LYS A 35 9.04 -10.23 13.83
C LYS A 35 8.41 -9.15 14.69
N GLN A 36 7.62 -9.53 15.71
CA GLN A 36 6.92 -8.59 16.58
C GLN A 36 7.87 -7.87 17.55
N HIS A 37 8.89 -8.59 18.03
CA HIS A 37 9.86 -8.08 19.01
C HIS A 37 11.19 -7.65 18.38
N PHE A 38 11.30 -7.66 17.05
CA PHE A 38 12.49 -7.21 16.35
C PHE A 38 12.69 -5.71 16.54
N ASP A 39 13.93 -5.30 16.81
CA ASP A 39 14.31 -3.90 16.99
C ASP A 39 14.46 -3.22 15.62
N TYR A 40 13.34 -2.74 15.07
CA TYR A 40 13.35 -1.99 13.82
C TYR A 40 13.87 -0.57 14.07
N ASN A 41 14.78 -0.10 13.22
CA ASN A 41 15.18 1.30 13.27
C ASN A 41 14.03 2.24 12.85
N GLU A 42 14.18 3.54 13.11
CA GLU A 42 13.14 4.55 12.82
C GLU A 42 12.68 4.54 11.35
N LEU A 43 13.59 4.27 10.41
CA LEU A 43 13.29 4.20 8.97
C LEU A 43 12.54 2.92 8.58
N GLN A 44 12.69 1.86 9.35
CA GLN A 44 12.09 0.54 9.12
C GLN A 44 10.75 0.37 9.85
N LEU A 45 10.51 1.10 10.94
CA LEU A 45 9.32 0.95 11.78
C LEU A 45 8.01 1.11 10.97
N GLY A 46 7.96 2.09 10.07
CA GLY A 46 6.82 2.31 9.17
C GLY A 46 6.63 1.23 8.09
N ASN A 47 7.61 0.35 7.93
CA ASN A 47 7.64 -0.73 6.95
C ASN A 47 7.61 -2.13 7.61
N ALA A 48 7.43 -2.22 8.92
CA ALA A 48 7.27 -3.50 9.61
C ALA A 48 5.95 -4.15 9.17
N SER A 49 6.05 -5.34 8.59
CA SER A 49 4.85 -6.04 8.09
C SER A 49 4.00 -6.59 9.22
N LYS A 50 2.70 -6.71 8.96
CA LYS A 50 1.76 -7.46 9.81
C LYS A 50 2.22 -8.93 10.01
N PRO A 51 1.68 -9.62 11.04
CA PRO A 51 1.92 -11.05 11.23
C PRO A 51 1.58 -11.87 9.98
N ILE A 52 2.42 -12.87 9.71
CA ILE A 52 2.23 -13.82 8.62
C ILE A 52 1.20 -14.85 9.06
N LEU A 53 0.10 -14.96 8.33
CA LEU A 53 -0.95 -15.92 8.59
C LEU A 53 -0.62 -17.26 7.91
N LYS A 54 -1.15 -18.36 8.46
CA LYS A 54 -1.00 -19.70 7.87
C LYS A 54 -1.49 -19.74 6.42
N SER A 55 -2.60 -19.05 6.13
CA SER A 55 -3.12 -18.92 4.76
C SER A 55 -2.14 -18.29 3.78
N HIS A 56 -1.22 -17.41 4.21
CA HIS A 56 -0.19 -16.84 3.33
C HIS A 56 0.88 -17.86 2.94
N ILE A 57 1.19 -18.79 3.85
CA ILE A 57 2.12 -19.90 3.63
C ILE A 57 1.46 -20.94 2.72
N ASP A 58 0.21 -21.30 3.01
CA ASP A 58 -0.56 -22.27 2.22
C ASP A 58 -0.76 -21.78 0.77
N GLN A 59 -1.04 -20.48 0.59
CA GLN A 59 -1.18 -19.84 -0.72
C GLN A 59 0.15 -19.44 -1.37
N GLU A 60 1.28 -19.68 -0.71
CA GLU A 60 2.63 -19.36 -1.18
C GLU A 60 2.77 -17.89 -1.62
N THR A 61 2.13 -16.99 -0.88
CA THR A 61 2.18 -15.55 -1.16
C THR A 61 2.01 -14.72 0.12
N LEU A 62 3.02 -13.91 0.43
CA LEU A 62 2.97 -12.99 1.56
C LEU A 62 2.08 -11.77 1.26
N LYS A 63 1.14 -11.45 2.15
CA LYS A 63 0.37 -10.19 2.08
C LYS A 63 1.16 -9.05 2.69
N MET A 64 2.01 -8.44 1.86
CA MET A 64 2.84 -7.28 2.20
C MET A 64 2.69 -6.23 1.10
N SER A 65 2.91 -4.96 1.41
CA SER A 65 3.24 -3.92 0.43
C SER A 65 4.66 -4.12 -0.10
N ALA A 66 5.06 -3.36 -1.13
CA ALA A 66 6.42 -3.42 -1.66
C ALA A 66 7.46 -3.04 -0.59
N SER A 67 7.21 -1.96 0.17
CA SER A 67 8.11 -1.50 1.21
C SER A 67 8.23 -2.49 2.37
N GLU A 68 7.11 -3.09 2.79
CA GLU A 68 7.11 -4.16 3.79
C GLU A 68 7.88 -5.39 3.29
N SER A 69 7.69 -5.78 2.01
CA SER A 69 8.41 -6.93 1.45
C SER A 69 9.92 -6.68 1.32
N LYS A 70 10.33 -5.45 1.00
CA LYS A 70 11.75 -5.06 0.97
C LYS A 70 12.35 -5.13 2.38
N CYS A 71 11.70 -4.48 3.33
CA CYS A 71 12.10 -4.48 4.74
C CYS A 71 12.23 -5.92 5.27
N PHE A 72 11.24 -6.77 4.97
CA PHE A 72 11.27 -8.17 5.37
C PHE A 72 12.42 -8.95 4.71
N LEU A 73 12.66 -8.80 3.41
CA LEU A 73 13.78 -9.48 2.73
C LEU A 73 15.14 -9.09 3.32
N GLU A 74 15.34 -7.80 3.63
CA GLU A 74 16.59 -7.27 4.20
C GLU A 74 16.84 -7.75 5.63
N LEU A 75 15.78 -7.87 6.44
CA LEU A 75 15.90 -8.25 7.86
C LEU A 75 15.78 -9.75 8.11
N LEU A 76 15.24 -10.53 7.17
CA LEU A 76 15.04 -11.96 7.34
C LEU A 76 16.32 -12.73 7.69
N PRO A 77 17.50 -12.46 7.09
CA PRO A 77 18.76 -13.09 7.50
C PRO A 77 19.11 -12.86 8.96
N ILE A 78 18.81 -11.68 9.48
CA ILE A 78 19.08 -11.32 10.88
C ILE A 78 18.07 -12.01 11.80
N MET A 79 16.79 -12.04 11.39
CA MET A 79 15.70 -12.63 12.18
C MET A 79 15.85 -14.14 12.37
N ILE A 80 16.14 -14.89 11.31
CA ILE A 80 16.09 -16.36 11.34
C ILE A 80 17.34 -17.05 10.81
N GLY A 81 18.36 -16.32 10.34
CA GLY A 81 19.51 -16.96 9.69
C GLY A 81 20.30 -17.91 10.58
N HIS A 82 20.29 -17.70 11.90
CA HIS A 82 20.91 -18.58 12.89
C HIS A 82 20.11 -19.88 13.13
N LEU A 83 18.86 -19.95 12.69
CA LEU A 83 17.99 -21.13 12.84
C LEU A 83 18.04 -22.06 11.62
N ILE A 84 18.59 -21.60 10.49
CA ILE A 84 18.61 -22.35 9.23
C ILE A 84 20.02 -22.87 8.95
N PRO A 85 20.19 -24.17 8.58
CA PRO A 85 21.49 -24.72 8.22
C PRO A 85 22.15 -23.98 7.03
N THR A 86 23.46 -23.73 7.11
CA THR A 86 24.22 -23.00 6.09
C THR A 86 24.27 -23.70 4.73
N ASN A 87 24.10 -25.02 4.70
CA ASN A 87 24.03 -25.81 3.47
C ASN A 87 22.63 -25.83 2.83
N ASN A 88 21.61 -25.26 3.48
CA ASN A 88 20.24 -25.29 2.99
C ASN A 88 20.09 -24.50 1.67
N HIS A 89 19.56 -25.16 0.64
CA HIS A 89 19.43 -24.57 -0.70
C HIS A 89 18.33 -23.50 -0.79
N ASN A 90 17.21 -23.64 -0.07
CA ASN A 90 16.17 -22.61 -0.02
C ASN A 90 16.70 -21.34 0.67
N TRP A 91 17.56 -21.50 1.68
CA TRP A 91 18.22 -20.37 2.34
C TRP A 91 19.17 -19.62 1.40
N LYS A 92 20.03 -20.36 0.68
CA LYS A 92 20.93 -19.78 -0.34
C LYS A 92 20.16 -19.04 -1.44
N LEU A 93 18.98 -19.53 -1.80
CA LEU A 93 18.11 -18.84 -2.76
C LEU A 93 17.64 -17.47 -2.24
N ILE A 94 17.22 -17.38 -0.97
CA ILE A 94 16.86 -16.11 -0.33
C ILE A 94 18.05 -15.15 -0.29
N LEU A 95 19.23 -15.63 0.12
CA LEU A 95 20.44 -14.80 0.18
C LEU A 95 20.84 -14.28 -1.20
N THR A 96 20.73 -15.11 -2.24
CA THR A 96 21.00 -14.68 -3.62
C THR A 96 19.99 -13.61 -4.07
N LEU A 97 18.71 -13.75 -3.69
CA LEU A 97 17.70 -12.73 -3.97
C LEU A 97 17.99 -11.40 -3.25
N LEU A 98 18.47 -11.46 -2.01
CA LEU A 98 18.90 -10.29 -1.26
C LEU A 98 20.11 -9.61 -1.94
N ASP A 99 21.12 -10.37 -2.36
CA ASP A 99 22.27 -9.82 -3.10
C ASP A 99 21.85 -9.11 -4.39
N ILE A 100 20.92 -9.72 -5.16
CA ILE A 100 20.36 -9.08 -6.36
C ILE A 100 19.61 -7.81 -6.01
N SER A 101 18.78 -7.85 -4.96
CA SER A 101 18.03 -6.71 -4.45
C SER A 101 18.97 -5.54 -4.10
N ASP A 102 20.06 -5.82 -3.39
CA ASP A 102 21.06 -4.82 -2.99
C ASP A 102 21.78 -4.22 -4.18
N ILE A 103 22.18 -5.04 -5.17
CA ILE A 103 22.85 -4.55 -6.38
C ILE A 103 21.91 -3.62 -7.17
N VAL A 104 20.66 -4.01 -7.39
CA VAL A 104 19.72 -3.20 -8.20
C VAL A 104 19.34 -1.88 -7.52
N MET A 105 19.39 -1.83 -6.19
CA MET A 105 19.09 -0.60 -5.43
C MET A 105 20.25 0.41 -5.41
N ARG A 106 21.41 0.09 -6.00
CA ARG A 106 22.54 1.02 -6.15
C ARG A 106 22.18 2.22 -7.03
N THR A 107 22.85 3.33 -6.77
CA THR A 107 22.69 4.59 -7.52
C THR A 107 23.68 4.74 -8.67
N SER A 108 24.63 3.83 -8.79
CA SER A 108 25.63 3.80 -9.87
C SER A 108 26.09 2.37 -10.13
N PHE A 109 26.54 2.13 -11.36
CA PHE A 109 26.95 0.81 -11.86
C PHE A 109 28.24 0.96 -12.67
N ASN A 110 29.16 0.01 -12.49
CA ASN A 110 30.29 -0.22 -13.36
C ASN A 110 30.12 -1.59 -14.06
N GLU A 111 30.99 -1.89 -15.02
CA GLU A 111 30.90 -3.14 -15.79
C GLU A 111 30.97 -4.40 -14.92
N GLU A 112 31.84 -4.42 -13.92
CA GLU A 112 31.98 -5.55 -13.00
C GLU A 112 30.69 -5.83 -12.22
N VAL A 113 30.03 -4.79 -11.73
CA VAL A 113 28.76 -4.91 -10.99
C VAL A 113 27.64 -5.38 -11.92
N LEU A 114 27.62 -4.96 -13.19
CA LEU A 114 26.65 -5.41 -14.18
C LEU A 114 26.82 -6.90 -14.54
N ILE A 115 28.07 -7.34 -14.73
CA ILE A 115 28.38 -8.75 -14.95
C ILE A 115 27.96 -9.57 -13.72
N LYS A 116 28.31 -9.12 -12.51
CA LYS A 116 27.89 -9.77 -11.26
C LYS A 116 26.37 -9.87 -11.15
N LEU A 117 25.65 -8.80 -11.49
CA LEU A 117 24.18 -8.79 -11.48
C LEU A 117 23.63 -9.87 -12.41
N ARG A 118 24.11 -9.93 -13.66
CA ARG A 118 23.68 -10.94 -14.63
C ARG A 118 23.93 -12.36 -14.10
N GLU A 119 25.12 -12.63 -13.59
CA GLU A 119 25.50 -13.95 -13.07
C GLU A 119 24.66 -14.36 -11.86
N SER A 120 24.46 -13.44 -10.90
CA SER A 120 23.60 -13.67 -9.74
C SER A 120 22.16 -13.98 -10.17
N ILE A 121 21.61 -13.26 -11.14
CA ILE A 121 20.26 -13.50 -11.66
C ILE A 121 20.15 -14.87 -12.32
N HIS A 122 21.10 -15.24 -13.19
CA HIS A 122 21.10 -16.57 -13.83
C HIS A 122 21.20 -17.70 -12.80
N SER A 123 22.10 -17.54 -11.82
CA SER A 123 22.26 -18.48 -10.71
C SER A 123 20.98 -18.63 -9.89
N TYR A 124 20.37 -17.50 -9.52
CA TYR A 124 19.11 -17.47 -8.79
C TYR A 124 17.98 -18.20 -9.53
N LEU A 125 17.78 -17.88 -10.81
CA LEU A 125 16.71 -18.48 -11.62
C LEU A 125 16.93 -19.98 -11.84
N LYS A 126 18.17 -20.41 -12.06
CA LYS A 126 18.52 -21.84 -12.17
C LYS A 126 18.26 -22.59 -10.87
N GLN A 127 18.62 -22.00 -9.73
CA GLN A 127 18.34 -22.57 -8.41
C GLN A 127 16.83 -22.63 -8.14
N TYR A 128 16.08 -21.59 -8.51
CA TYR A 128 14.63 -21.55 -8.37
C TYR A 128 13.95 -22.72 -9.10
N ILE A 129 14.27 -22.90 -10.37
CA ILE A 129 13.71 -23.99 -11.19
C ILE A 129 14.08 -25.35 -10.58
N LYS A 130 15.33 -25.52 -10.15
CA LYS A 130 15.79 -26.77 -9.54
C LYS A 130 15.05 -27.11 -8.23
N LEU A 131 14.76 -26.10 -7.42
CA LEU A 131 14.16 -26.29 -6.09
C LEU A 131 12.65 -26.51 -6.13
N PHE A 132 11.94 -25.79 -7.01
CA PHE A 132 10.48 -25.82 -7.05
C PHE A 132 9.92 -26.59 -8.24
N GLY A 133 10.73 -26.92 -9.25
CA GLY A 133 10.28 -27.65 -10.44
C GLY A 133 9.28 -26.89 -11.31
N GLU A 134 9.17 -25.57 -11.11
CA GLU A 134 8.15 -24.72 -11.72
C GLU A 134 8.71 -23.86 -12.86
N THR A 135 7.82 -23.52 -13.79
CA THR A 135 8.09 -22.53 -14.84
C THR A 135 8.28 -21.14 -14.25
N LEU A 136 9.26 -20.41 -14.79
CA LEU A 136 9.49 -19.02 -14.40
C LEU A 136 8.28 -18.14 -14.71
N ARG A 137 7.72 -17.52 -13.66
CA ARG A 137 6.71 -16.46 -13.78
C ARG A 137 7.24 -15.27 -14.61
N PRO A 138 6.38 -14.47 -15.27
CA PRO A 138 6.80 -13.30 -16.07
C PRO A 138 7.74 -12.34 -15.33
N LYS A 139 7.49 -12.07 -14.04
CA LYS A 139 8.37 -11.20 -13.23
C LYS A 139 9.81 -11.74 -13.10
N HIS A 140 10.00 -13.05 -13.05
CA HIS A 140 11.34 -13.64 -13.06
C HIS A 140 12.04 -13.41 -14.40
N HIS A 141 11.30 -13.56 -15.50
CA HIS A 141 11.84 -13.31 -16.83
C HIS A 141 12.29 -11.85 -16.98
N PHE A 142 11.55 -10.89 -16.41
CA PHE A 142 11.95 -9.48 -16.42
C PHE A 142 13.31 -9.22 -15.77
N MET A 143 13.72 -10.03 -14.78
CA MET A 143 15.05 -9.91 -14.17
C MET A 143 16.19 -10.11 -15.19
N LEU A 144 16.01 -10.97 -16.20
CA LEU A 144 17.03 -11.21 -17.22
C LEU A 144 17.39 -9.93 -18.00
N HIS A 145 16.45 -8.99 -18.09
CA HIS A 145 16.61 -7.73 -18.82
C HIS A 145 17.18 -6.60 -17.94
N TYR A 146 17.44 -6.85 -16.65
CA TYR A 146 17.90 -5.79 -15.74
C TYR A 146 19.24 -5.20 -16.15
N GLU A 147 20.20 -6.04 -16.56
CA GLU A 147 21.51 -5.57 -17.02
C GLU A 147 21.34 -4.60 -18.22
N GLU A 148 20.61 -5.03 -19.24
CA GLU A 148 20.39 -4.23 -20.46
C GLU A 148 19.62 -2.93 -20.16
N CYS A 149 18.59 -3.01 -19.32
CA CYS A 149 17.84 -1.83 -18.88
C CYS A 149 18.74 -0.83 -18.15
N ILE A 150 19.66 -1.31 -17.29
CA ILE A 150 20.61 -0.43 -16.59
C ILE A 150 21.60 0.20 -17.55
N ARG A 151 22.13 -0.57 -18.51
CA ARG A 151 23.06 -0.05 -19.53
C ARG A 151 22.43 1.07 -20.37
N LYS A 152 21.16 0.89 -20.75
CA LYS A 152 20.44 1.83 -21.63
C LYS A 152 19.92 3.06 -20.90
N ASN A 153 19.38 2.88 -19.70
CA ASN A 153 18.58 3.91 -19.03
C ASN A 153 19.20 4.38 -17.70
N GLY A 154 20.26 3.73 -17.21
CA GLY A 154 20.87 4.01 -15.92
C GLY A 154 20.25 3.23 -14.75
N PRO A 155 20.52 3.63 -13.50
CA PRO A 155 20.08 2.89 -12.30
C PRO A 155 18.56 2.67 -12.22
N LEU A 156 18.14 1.40 -12.08
CA LEU A 156 16.71 1.05 -12.01
C LEU A 156 15.98 1.74 -10.86
N ARG A 157 16.67 2.06 -9.75
CA ARG A 157 16.08 2.75 -8.59
C ARG A 157 15.35 4.05 -8.98
N TYR A 158 15.84 4.77 -9.99
CA TYR A 158 15.23 6.02 -10.44
C TYR A 158 14.04 5.82 -11.38
N MET A 159 13.85 4.61 -11.90
CA MET A 159 12.72 4.25 -12.78
C MET A 159 11.54 3.66 -12.01
N MET A 160 11.60 3.64 -10.68
CA MET A 160 10.56 3.02 -9.86
C MET A 160 9.30 3.89 -9.76
N THR A 161 8.14 3.24 -9.81
CA THR A 161 6.83 3.91 -9.82
C THR A 161 6.24 4.22 -8.44
N PHE A 162 6.97 3.95 -7.35
CA PHE A 162 6.48 4.14 -5.97
C PHE A 162 5.95 5.55 -5.70
N VAL A 163 6.60 6.57 -6.27
CA VAL A 163 6.16 7.97 -6.11
C VAL A 163 4.79 8.20 -6.75
N PHE A 164 4.56 7.62 -7.94
CA PHE A 164 3.28 7.74 -8.64
C PHE A 164 2.16 7.00 -7.91
N GLU A 165 2.46 5.85 -7.31
CA GLU A 165 1.49 5.10 -6.51
C GLU A 165 1.06 5.86 -5.25
N THR A 166 2.00 6.52 -4.58
CA THR A 166 1.72 7.40 -3.44
C THR A 166 0.80 8.54 -3.85
N LYS A 167 1.10 9.25 -4.95
CA LYS A 167 0.22 10.32 -5.47
C LYS A 167 -1.18 9.79 -5.83
N ASN A 168 -1.27 8.61 -6.44
CA ASN A 168 -2.55 7.98 -6.74
C ASN A 168 -3.36 7.64 -5.47
N ARG A 169 -2.70 7.30 -4.35
CA ARG A 169 -3.37 7.06 -3.07
C ARG A 169 -4.02 8.34 -2.55
N GLU A 170 -3.34 9.48 -2.64
CA GLU A 170 -3.87 10.78 -2.24
C GLU A 170 -5.14 11.12 -3.03
N VAL A 171 -5.09 10.99 -4.37
CA VAL A 171 -6.23 11.24 -5.25
C VAL A 171 -7.44 10.35 -4.89
N LYS A 172 -7.19 9.06 -4.61
CA LYS A 172 -8.26 8.14 -4.16
C LYS A 172 -8.87 8.55 -2.82
N ASN A 173 -8.07 9.07 -1.89
CA ASN A 173 -8.55 9.54 -0.59
C ASN A 173 -9.41 10.79 -0.74
N ILE A 174 -8.99 11.77 -1.56
CA ILE A 174 -9.76 12.96 -1.88
C ILE A 174 -11.12 12.57 -2.47
N ARG A 175 -11.13 11.66 -3.46
CA ARG A 175 -12.37 11.15 -4.06
C ARG A 175 -13.30 10.51 -3.04
N LYS A 176 -12.79 9.67 -2.13
CA LYS A 176 -13.59 9.05 -1.07
C LYS A 176 -14.21 10.09 -0.14
N THR A 177 -13.46 11.11 0.25
CA THR A 177 -13.95 12.21 1.09
C THR A 177 -15.04 13.01 0.36
N ALA A 178 -14.83 13.36 -0.91
CA ALA A 178 -15.82 14.06 -1.73
C ALA A 178 -17.12 13.25 -1.89
N MET A 179 -17.02 11.93 -2.13
CA MET A 179 -18.19 11.05 -2.22
C MET A 179 -18.97 10.99 -0.90
N ARG A 180 -18.28 10.96 0.25
CA ARG A 180 -18.93 11.00 1.57
C ARG A 180 -19.63 12.34 1.81
N PHE A 181 -19.04 13.44 1.37
CA PHE A 181 -19.64 14.77 1.45
C PHE A 181 -20.91 14.86 0.60
N ASN A 182 -20.89 14.36 -0.65
CA ASN A 182 -22.07 14.33 -1.51
C ASN A 182 -23.20 13.46 -0.91
N ALA A 183 -22.87 12.28 -0.38
CA ALA A 183 -23.83 11.43 0.31
C ALA A 183 -24.44 12.09 1.57
N PHE A 184 -23.63 12.88 2.29
CA PHE A 184 -24.11 13.68 3.42
C PHE A 184 -25.09 14.76 2.97
N ILE A 185 -24.78 15.51 1.90
CA ILE A 185 -25.68 16.52 1.32
C ILE A 185 -27.00 15.89 0.88
N GLU A 186 -26.97 14.77 0.14
CA GLU A 186 -28.19 14.10 -0.33
C GLU A 186 -29.07 13.62 0.83
N LYS A 187 -28.46 13.08 1.89
CA LYS A 187 -29.18 12.67 3.11
C LYS A 187 -29.79 13.86 3.85
N HIS A 188 -29.06 14.97 3.95
CA HIS A 188 -29.59 16.20 4.54
C HIS A 188 -30.70 16.82 3.71
N GLN A 189 -30.61 16.82 2.38
CA GLN A 189 -31.67 17.29 1.49
C GLN A 189 -32.95 16.45 1.62
N LYS A 190 -32.83 15.12 1.73
CA LYS A 190 -33.98 14.22 1.98
C LYS A 190 -34.57 14.42 3.38
N GLY A 191 -33.74 14.54 4.42
CA GLY A 191 -34.23 14.82 5.77
C GLY A 191 -34.91 16.20 5.90
N PHE A 192 -34.46 17.20 5.14
CA PHE A 192 -35.12 18.52 5.04
C PHE A 192 -36.53 18.44 4.45
N LEU A 193 -36.77 17.48 3.55
CA LEU A 193 -38.06 17.26 2.90
C LEU A 193 -39.01 16.41 3.75
N GLU A 194 -38.47 15.57 4.64
CA GLU A 194 -39.25 14.62 5.44
C GLU A 194 -39.58 15.13 6.86
N ASP A 195 -38.81 16.04 7.46
CA ASP A 195 -39.04 16.55 8.82
C ASP A 195 -38.80 18.07 8.95
N THR A 196 -39.86 18.88 8.84
CA THR A 196 -39.81 20.32 9.15
C THR A 196 -39.73 20.63 10.66
N THR A 197 -39.73 19.60 11.52
CA THR A 197 -39.71 19.73 12.99
C THR A 197 -38.32 19.58 13.61
N TYR A 198 -37.33 19.04 12.88
CA TYR A 198 -36.02 18.66 13.44
C TYR A 198 -35.07 19.85 13.69
N PHE A 199 -35.35 21.03 13.13
CA PHE A 199 -34.43 22.18 13.19
C PHE A 199 -34.48 23.00 14.49
N LYS A 200 -35.28 22.61 15.49
CA LYS A 200 -35.31 23.35 16.77
C LYS A 200 -34.07 23.19 17.65
N GLN A 201 -33.12 22.30 17.34
CA GLN A 201 -32.03 21.99 18.28
C GLN A 201 -30.63 21.74 17.67
N ILE A 202 -30.26 22.37 16.56
CA ILE A 202 -28.85 22.31 16.11
C ILE A 202 -28.13 23.61 16.48
N LYS A 203 -27.39 23.60 17.59
CA LYS A 203 -26.37 24.61 17.91
C LYS A 203 -25.09 24.26 17.15
N ILE A 204 -24.78 24.99 16.09
CA ILE A 204 -23.48 24.87 15.40
C ILE A 204 -22.51 25.85 16.07
N SER A 205 -21.35 25.34 16.54
CA SER A 205 -20.25 26.16 17.03
C SER A 205 -19.40 26.64 15.85
N TYR A 206 -19.33 27.97 15.67
CA TYR A 206 -18.72 28.67 14.53
C TYR A 206 -17.20 28.87 14.69
N ASN A 207 -16.40 27.81 14.64
CA ASN A 207 -14.93 27.97 14.65
C ASN A 207 -14.18 27.46 13.42
N ASP A 208 -14.88 27.02 12.36
CA ASP A 208 -14.23 26.62 11.12
C ASP A 208 -14.39 27.69 10.03
N LEU A 209 -13.29 28.35 9.67
CA LEU A 209 -13.16 29.27 8.52
C LEU A 209 -13.57 28.62 7.18
N ARG A 210 -13.72 27.28 7.13
CA ARG A 210 -14.28 26.58 5.97
C ARG A 210 -15.77 26.82 5.80
N ALA A 211 -16.51 27.08 6.88
CA ALA A 211 -17.95 27.31 6.84
C ALA A 211 -18.31 28.51 5.97
N SER A 212 -17.52 29.60 6.00
CA SER A 212 -17.80 30.81 5.21
C SER A 212 -17.78 30.56 3.69
N GLN A 213 -16.91 29.67 3.21
CA GLN A 213 -16.88 29.27 1.80
C GLN A 213 -18.09 28.40 1.42
N TYR A 214 -18.63 27.63 2.36
CA TYR A 214 -19.88 26.87 2.18
C TYR A 214 -21.12 27.77 2.21
N PHE A 215 -21.09 28.90 2.93
CA PHE A 215 -22.20 29.86 3.00
C PHE A 215 -22.51 30.53 1.66
N ASN A 216 -21.48 30.92 0.89
CA ASN A 216 -21.66 31.57 -0.41
C ASN A 216 -22.37 30.66 -1.44
N LEU A 217 -22.16 29.33 -1.36
CA LEU A 217 -22.85 28.36 -2.21
C LEU A 217 -24.32 28.19 -1.79
N LEU A 218 -24.61 28.25 -0.49
CA LEU A 218 -25.97 28.15 0.05
C LEU A 218 -26.80 29.41 -0.22
N GLU A 219 -26.22 30.61 -0.14
CA GLU A 219 -26.87 31.87 -0.53
C GLU A 219 -27.29 31.88 -2.00
N SER A 220 -26.48 31.29 -2.89
CA SER A 220 -26.81 31.22 -4.32
C SER A 220 -28.05 30.36 -4.63
N ILE A 221 -28.48 29.51 -3.69
CA ILE A 221 -29.59 28.57 -3.83
C ILE A 221 -30.85 29.06 -3.09
N LEU A 222 -30.72 29.97 -2.13
CA LEU A 222 -31.78 30.33 -1.19
C LEU A 222 -32.12 31.83 -1.28
N VAL A 223 -33.27 32.16 -1.87
CA VAL A 223 -33.77 33.54 -1.99
C VAL A 223 -34.74 33.84 -0.83
N ASP A 224 -34.62 35.04 -0.24
CA ASP A 224 -35.44 35.62 0.83
C ASP A 224 -35.37 34.94 2.22
N PHE A 225 -34.25 35.17 2.91
CA PHE A 225 -34.10 34.88 4.35
C PHE A 225 -34.25 36.15 5.20
N GLU A 226 -35.11 36.09 6.22
CA GLU A 226 -35.05 37.03 7.35
C GLU A 226 -34.18 36.43 8.45
N PHE A 227 -33.06 37.08 8.77
CA PHE A 227 -32.16 36.67 9.84
C PHE A 227 -32.76 37.02 11.20
N ASN A 228 -32.86 36.03 12.09
CA ASN A 228 -32.92 36.32 13.52
C ASN A 228 -32.04 35.32 14.27
N GLN A 229 -31.29 35.81 15.25
CA GLN A 229 -29.96 35.34 15.68
C GLN A 229 -29.79 33.86 16.08
N ASN A 230 -30.79 32.97 16.00
CA ASN A 230 -30.63 31.54 16.27
C ASN A 230 -31.65 30.63 15.55
N MET A 231 -32.30 31.05 14.46
CA MET A 231 -33.31 30.19 13.81
C MET A 231 -33.49 30.49 12.32
N PHE A 232 -33.59 29.45 11.50
CA PHE A 232 -33.94 29.54 10.08
C PHE A 232 -35.47 29.46 9.91
N ARG A 233 -36.07 30.43 9.23
CA ARG A 233 -37.46 30.34 8.71
C ARG A 233 -37.44 30.69 7.23
N CYS A 234 -37.87 29.76 6.39
CA CYS A 234 -38.03 29.96 4.95
C CYS A 234 -39.52 30.00 4.63
N LYS A 235 -40.00 31.08 4.01
CA LYS A 235 -41.43 31.24 3.64
C LYS A 235 -41.75 30.59 2.29
N HIS A 236 -40.76 30.47 1.40
CA HIS A 236 -40.94 29.94 0.05
C HIS A 236 -39.72 29.14 -0.42
N ILE A 237 -39.93 27.96 -1.03
CA ILE A 237 -38.87 27.17 -1.67
C ILE A 237 -39.10 27.12 -3.18
N ASN A 238 -38.04 27.33 -3.96
CA ASN A 238 -38.06 27.16 -5.41
C ASN A 238 -37.46 25.81 -5.82
N HIS A 239 -38.24 24.95 -6.48
CA HIS A 239 -37.74 23.71 -7.07
C HIS A 239 -38.23 23.57 -8.52
N LYS A 240 -37.31 23.32 -9.46
CA LYS A 240 -37.60 23.12 -10.90
C LYS A 240 -38.53 24.19 -11.49
N LYS A 241 -38.24 25.47 -11.20
CA LYS A 241 -39.00 26.66 -11.64
C LYS A 241 -40.41 26.77 -11.04
N THR A 242 -40.72 26.04 -9.98
CA THR A 242 -41.98 26.15 -9.25
C THR A 242 -41.72 26.65 -7.83
N THR A 243 -42.46 27.66 -7.41
CA THR A 243 -42.37 28.27 -6.08
C THR A 243 -43.43 27.67 -5.16
N TYR A 244 -43.00 27.09 -4.04
CA TYR A 244 -43.86 26.49 -3.03
C TYR A 244 -43.89 27.37 -1.79
N LYS A 245 -45.09 27.75 -1.33
CA LYS A 245 -45.27 28.49 -0.08
C LYS A 245 -45.31 27.50 1.08
N ILE A 246 -44.48 27.72 2.09
CA ILE A 246 -44.44 26.91 3.32
C ILE A 246 -45.28 27.64 4.36
N GLY A 247 -46.38 27.03 4.79
CA GLY A 247 -47.19 27.44 5.93
C GLY A 247 -46.68 26.83 7.22
#